data_AF-A0AA39QI05-F1
#
_entry.id   AF-A0AA39QI05-F1
#
_cell.length_a   1.000
_cell.length_b   1.000
_cell.length_c   1.000
_cell.angle_alpha   90.00
_cell.angle_beta   90.00
_cell.angle_gamma   90.00
#
_symmetry.space_group_name_H-M   'P 1'
#
loop_
_entity.id
_entity.type
_entity.pdbx_description
1 polymer ?
#
loop_
_entity_poly.entity_id
_entity_poly.type
_entity_poly.pdbx_seq_one_letter_code
_entity_poly.pdbx_strand_id
1 'polypeptide(L)'
;MLSLTLFTLFLRPVLLLAQNQSVPVTVHRGHPEVGFTLPLQRTSVVQPFGGIKPEILESQAPISNVQRYTYLVKIQYVKRFHRYPILYMVIRVGGQDFWVTLDTGSSDLWILSNNCSSSETDGVAKYSPSSTGSLLLNVPFELDYLLGSVTGCVAFDTVSLGPYQLSSQIFGLANHTNNLGISGNHNSGILGLAFPSAASIVNSTAVSPLANIFNYLPDSLRFFALKLGRDEGHLVDPTSSFSVGQLDPTFAKDFSTFTFYPVSSAGADEYDYWKLPLVSLTINSTDIPLSPSLVPGSRRPVAVLDTGTTLILGPIVDVETFWNTVNSNGNIARKNPVTDLWEVRCEKAIIASFVFGEGAYRKAFVLHPEDVNWAVNGSDVSWCMGGIQGNGGVNSGDWLLGDVFLRNVYTSHHGKNSTHDPVIGLTSTTDVATALYEFRQGRGPDMTPSMSIQIRGQVQHSDPFRAAIVYSVSSTCGFLGGMVSTVLFRLQHQKTTRKYS
;
A
#
# COMPACT_ATOMS: atom_id res chain seq x y z
N MET A 1 43.63 67.26 -25.67
CA MET A 1 42.74 68.18 -26.42
C MET A 1 41.43 67.45 -26.67
N LEU A 2 40.31 68.17 -26.49
CA LEU A 2 38.88 67.84 -26.75
C LEU A 2 38.64 66.86 -27.94
N SER A 3 37.59 66.03 -28.05
CA SER A 3 36.17 66.16 -27.70
C SER A 3 35.41 64.81 -27.86
N LEU A 4 34.26 64.70 -27.17
CA LEU A 4 33.04 63.87 -27.37
C LEU A 4 32.73 63.44 -28.84
N THR A 5 31.98 62.38 -29.20
CA THR A 5 30.62 61.98 -28.73
C THR A 5 30.15 60.63 -29.36
N LEU A 6 29.43 59.82 -28.55
CA LEU A 6 28.20 59.02 -28.76
C LEU A 6 28.00 57.87 -29.82
N PHE A 7 27.61 56.71 -29.22
CA PHE A 7 26.46 55.80 -29.48
C PHE A 7 26.54 54.58 -30.44
N THR A 8 26.54 53.39 -29.79
CA THR A 8 25.64 52.19 -29.94
C THR A 8 25.42 51.58 -31.33
N LEU A 9 25.34 50.25 -31.56
CA LEU A 9 25.34 49.03 -30.74
C LEU A 9 25.72 47.86 -31.70
N PHE A 10 26.38 46.83 -31.17
CA PHE A 10 27.14 45.80 -31.90
C PHE A 10 26.32 44.66 -32.55
N LEU A 11 26.86 44.15 -33.67
CA LEU A 11 26.57 42.88 -34.32
C LEU A 11 27.14 41.66 -33.54
N ARG A 12 26.48 40.48 -33.75
CA ARG A 12 26.90 39.07 -33.52
C ARG A 12 28.37 38.78 -33.93
N PRO A 13 29.10 37.69 -33.51
CA PRO A 13 28.65 36.28 -33.44
C PRO A 13 29.38 35.27 -32.47
N VAL A 14 28.83 34.05 -32.38
CA VAL A 14 29.42 32.68 -32.33
C VAL A 14 30.82 32.44 -31.69
N LEU A 15 30.92 31.53 -30.69
CA LEU A 15 31.58 30.19 -30.70
C LEU A 15 31.92 29.65 -29.27
N LEU A 16 31.92 28.32 -29.15
CA LEU A 16 32.22 27.39 -28.05
C LEU A 16 33.35 27.76 -27.04
N LEU A 17 33.20 27.34 -25.77
CA LEU A 17 33.96 26.22 -25.15
C LEU A 17 33.58 26.02 -23.66
N ALA A 18 33.67 24.76 -23.23
CA ALA A 18 33.33 24.23 -21.91
C ALA A 18 34.33 24.62 -20.80
N GLN A 19 33.87 24.73 -19.54
CA GLN A 19 34.38 23.97 -18.38
C GLN A 19 33.74 24.41 -17.05
N ASN A 20 33.32 23.39 -16.28
CA ASN A 20 33.24 23.25 -14.82
C ASN A 20 33.15 24.50 -13.92
N GLN A 21 32.05 24.59 -13.18
CA GLN A 21 32.08 25.11 -11.81
C GLN A 21 31.33 24.18 -10.86
N SER A 22 32.09 23.68 -9.89
CA SER A 22 31.66 23.04 -8.66
C SER A 22 31.33 24.11 -7.60
N VAL A 23 30.26 23.90 -6.83
CA VAL A 23 29.98 24.63 -5.58
C VAL A 23 29.47 23.61 -4.55
N PRO A 24 29.92 23.67 -3.27
CA PRO A 24 29.88 22.54 -2.35
C PRO A 24 28.58 22.50 -1.53
N VAL A 25 28.13 21.29 -1.17
CA VAL A 25 27.10 21.08 -0.14
C VAL A 25 27.74 20.51 1.12
N THR A 26 27.55 21.25 2.21
CA THR A 26 28.02 20.95 3.57
C THR A 26 27.30 19.73 4.13
N VAL A 27 28.06 18.74 4.61
CA VAL A 27 27.57 17.57 5.34
C VAL A 27 27.45 17.93 6.83
N HIS A 28 26.25 17.84 7.39
CA HIS A 28 26.06 17.74 8.84
C HIS A 28 25.81 16.28 9.22
N ARG A 29 26.73 15.72 10.03
CA ARG A 29 26.59 14.44 10.72
C ARG A 29 25.65 14.57 11.91
N GLY A 30 24.62 13.73 11.95
CA GLY A 30 23.86 13.33 13.13
C GLY A 30 23.58 11.82 13.02
N HIS A 31 23.77 11.08 14.11
CA HIS A 31 23.75 9.61 14.16
C HIS A 31 22.37 8.98 13.86
N PRO A 32 22.32 7.72 13.39
CA PRO A 32 21.11 7.07 12.90
C PRO A 32 20.32 6.41 14.04
N GLU A 33 19.00 6.65 14.08
CA GLU A 33 18.07 5.64 14.59
C GLU A 33 17.98 4.55 13.53
N VAL A 34 18.60 3.40 13.81
CA VAL A 34 18.53 2.23 12.93
C VAL A 34 17.21 1.52 13.21
N GLY A 35 16.16 2.01 12.55
CA GLY A 35 14.96 1.23 12.21
C GLY A 35 14.99 0.94 10.72
N PHE A 36 14.52 -0.24 10.29
CA PHE A 36 14.41 -0.55 8.87
C PHE A 36 13.50 0.47 8.20
N THR A 37 14.10 1.33 7.38
CA THR A 37 13.38 2.32 6.58
C THR A 37 13.20 1.70 5.21
N LEU A 38 11.97 1.31 4.86
CA LEU A 38 11.61 1.05 3.46
C LEU A 38 11.33 2.42 2.83
N PRO A 39 12.16 2.91 1.90
CA PRO A 39 11.92 4.19 1.25
C PRO A 39 10.75 4.02 0.28
N LEU A 40 9.55 4.33 0.75
CA LEU A 40 8.40 4.56 -0.13
C LEU A 40 8.42 6.03 -0.52
N GLN A 41 9.20 6.34 -1.54
CA GLN A 41 9.07 7.59 -2.28
C GLN A 41 8.66 7.23 -3.70
N ARG A 42 7.37 7.37 -4.03
CA ARG A 42 6.91 7.25 -5.42
C ARG A 42 7.23 8.55 -6.14
N THR A 43 8.46 8.68 -6.66
CA THR A 43 8.85 9.79 -7.53
C THR A 43 8.80 9.34 -8.99
N SER A 44 7.72 9.63 -9.69
CA SER A 44 7.70 9.55 -11.15
C SER A 44 8.41 10.78 -11.72
N VAL A 45 9.58 10.60 -12.34
CA VAL A 45 10.20 11.65 -13.18
C VAL A 45 9.74 11.41 -14.61
N VAL A 46 8.82 12.25 -15.11
CA VAL A 46 8.32 12.18 -16.49
C VAL A 46 8.78 13.39 -17.28
N GLN A 47 9.47 13.16 -18.39
CA GLN A 47 9.68 14.17 -19.43
C GLN A 47 8.46 14.21 -20.35
N PRO A 48 7.84 15.38 -20.59
CA PRO A 48 6.70 15.48 -21.49
C PRO A 48 7.15 15.33 -22.95
N PHE A 49 6.52 14.42 -23.70
CA PHE A 49 6.58 14.38 -25.17
C PHE A 49 5.19 14.55 -25.77
N GLY A 50 5.12 15.41 -26.79
CA GLY A 50 3.90 16.10 -27.21
C GLY A 50 2.98 15.36 -28.18
N GLY A 51 1.71 15.80 -28.15
CA GLY A 51 0.97 16.16 -29.37
C GLY A 51 0.06 15.12 -30.02
N ILE A 52 -0.12 13.91 -29.48
CA ILE A 52 -1.06 12.93 -30.04
C ILE A 52 -2.34 12.90 -29.20
N LYS A 53 -3.47 13.27 -29.79
CA LYS A 53 -4.81 13.06 -29.22
C LYS A 53 -5.28 11.65 -29.58
N PRO A 54 -5.57 10.77 -28.62
CA PRO A 54 -6.16 9.47 -28.91
C PRO A 54 -7.64 9.60 -29.22
N GLU A 55 -8.07 9.05 -30.36
CA GLU A 55 -9.47 8.87 -30.70
C GLU A 55 -9.98 7.65 -29.91
N ILE A 56 -10.93 7.88 -29.01
CA ILE A 56 -11.57 6.83 -28.19
C ILE A 56 -12.38 5.95 -29.14
N LEU A 57 -11.94 4.71 -29.37
CA LEU A 57 -12.75 3.69 -30.05
C LEU A 57 -13.83 3.20 -29.07
N GLU A 58 -15.02 3.80 -29.15
CA GLU A 58 -16.23 3.27 -28.51
C GLU A 58 -16.51 1.85 -29.06
N SER A 59 -16.40 0.82 -28.22
CA SER A 59 -16.77 -0.54 -28.61
C SER A 59 -18.29 -0.67 -28.61
N GLN A 60 -18.90 -0.54 -29.80
CA GLN A 60 -20.30 -0.89 -30.00
C GLN A 60 -20.46 -2.41 -30.17
N ALA A 61 -20.53 -3.14 -29.04
CA ALA A 61 -21.02 -4.52 -29.03
C ALA A 61 -22.46 -4.54 -28.47
N PRO A 62 -23.45 -5.10 -29.19
CA PRO A 62 -24.86 -5.03 -28.77
C PRO A 62 -25.15 -5.87 -27.52
N ILE A 63 -25.72 -5.20 -26.51
CA ILE A 63 -26.16 -5.73 -25.22
C ILE A 63 -27.46 -6.53 -25.42
N SER A 64 -27.40 -7.86 -25.45
CA SER A 64 -28.64 -8.66 -25.46
C SER A 64 -28.64 -9.93 -24.61
N ASN A 65 -27.58 -10.28 -23.87
CA ASN A 65 -27.59 -11.52 -23.07
C ASN A 65 -26.81 -11.44 -21.73
N VAL A 66 -26.85 -10.29 -21.04
CA VAL A 66 -26.15 -10.09 -19.75
C VAL A 66 -26.69 -10.99 -18.62
N GLN A 67 -27.91 -11.54 -18.73
CA GLN A 67 -28.50 -12.38 -17.68
C GLN A 67 -28.06 -13.85 -17.68
N ARG A 68 -27.35 -14.35 -18.71
CA ARG A 68 -27.03 -15.79 -18.85
C ARG A 68 -25.56 -16.17 -18.64
N TYR A 69 -24.66 -15.24 -18.35
CA TYR A 69 -23.21 -15.54 -18.24
C TYR A 69 -22.57 -15.20 -16.90
N THR A 70 -23.34 -14.73 -15.92
CA THR A 70 -22.87 -14.50 -14.54
C THR A 70 -22.84 -15.81 -13.73
N TYR A 71 -22.37 -16.91 -14.32
CA TYR A 71 -22.17 -18.14 -13.56
C TYR A 71 -20.90 -17.98 -12.73
N LEU A 72 -21.08 -18.05 -11.41
CA LEU A 72 -20.09 -18.31 -10.36
C LEU A 72 -18.69 -18.55 -10.92
N VAL A 73 -17.79 -17.58 -10.77
CA VAL A 73 -16.38 -17.94 -10.78
C VAL A 73 -16.07 -18.53 -9.41
N LYS A 74 -16.43 -19.80 -9.22
CA LYS A 74 -15.64 -20.64 -8.33
C LYS A 74 -14.31 -20.76 -9.06
N ILE A 75 -13.38 -19.84 -8.79
CA ILE A 75 -12.05 -19.93 -9.37
C ILE A 75 -11.44 -21.21 -8.77
N GLN A 76 -11.60 -22.32 -9.49
CA GLN A 76 -10.98 -23.62 -9.18
C GLN A 76 -9.46 -23.60 -9.43
N TYR A 77 -8.91 -22.39 -9.56
CA TYR A 77 -7.54 -22.01 -9.84
C TYR A 77 -7.20 -20.77 -9.02
N VAL A 78 -7.46 -20.79 -7.71
CA VAL A 78 -6.75 -19.95 -6.75
C VAL A 78 -5.71 -20.88 -6.14
N LYS A 79 -4.46 -20.71 -6.53
CA LYS A 79 -3.34 -21.48 -5.99
C LYS A 79 -2.46 -20.52 -5.24
N ARG A 80 -2.24 -20.82 -3.97
CA ARG A 80 -1.33 -20.09 -3.11
C ARG A 80 -0.02 -20.86 -3.05
N PHE A 81 1.11 -20.15 -3.01
CA PHE A 81 2.43 -20.77 -2.95
C PHE A 81 2.98 -20.63 -1.54
N HIS A 82 3.63 -21.70 -1.04
CA HIS A 82 3.99 -21.99 0.35
C HIS A 82 4.91 -20.96 1.07
N ARG A 83 5.15 -19.78 0.48
CA ARG A 83 6.04 -18.76 1.04
C ARG A 83 5.40 -17.36 1.10
N TYR A 84 4.31 -17.09 0.37
CA TYR A 84 3.60 -15.81 0.41
C TYR A 84 2.11 -16.01 0.19
N PRO A 85 1.28 -15.83 1.22
CA PRO A 85 -0.11 -16.20 1.17
C PRO A 85 -1.00 -15.13 0.51
N ILE A 86 -0.66 -14.71 -0.71
CA ILE A 86 -1.40 -13.70 -1.50
C ILE A 86 -2.47 -14.36 -2.38
N LEU A 87 -3.55 -13.64 -2.69
CA LEU A 87 -4.60 -14.13 -3.59
C LEU A 87 -4.14 -14.10 -5.05
N TYR A 88 -4.14 -15.26 -5.70
CA TYR A 88 -3.84 -15.41 -7.13
C TYR A 88 -5.09 -15.78 -7.92
N MET A 89 -5.19 -15.29 -9.15
CA MET A 89 -6.19 -15.72 -10.12
C MET A 89 -5.57 -15.98 -11.48
N VAL A 90 -6.21 -16.85 -12.26
CA VAL A 90 -5.86 -17.01 -13.67
C VAL A 90 -6.62 -15.98 -14.50
N ILE A 91 -5.89 -15.22 -15.31
CA ILE A 91 -6.42 -14.39 -16.38
C ILE A 91 -5.89 -14.87 -17.73
N ARG A 92 -6.60 -14.53 -18.81
CA ARG A 92 -6.16 -14.83 -20.18
C ARG A 92 -5.84 -13.54 -20.91
N VAL A 93 -4.60 -13.35 -21.35
CA VAL A 93 -4.16 -12.16 -22.10
C VAL A 93 -3.71 -12.60 -23.49
N GLY A 94 -4.32 -12.08 -24.55
CA GLY A 94 -3.96 -12.42 -25.94
C GLY A 94 -4.03 -13.92 -26.24
N GLY A 95 -4.96 -14.63 -25.60
CA GLY A 95 -5.10 -16.08 -25.75
C GLY A 95 -4.12 -16.93 -24.94
N GLN A 96 -3.36 -16.35 -24.01
CA GLN A 96 -2.41 -17.05 -23.14
C GLN A 96 -2.83 -16.91 -21.68
N ASP A 97 -2.73 -17.99 -20.89
CA ASP A 97 -3.18 -18.00 -19.50
C ASP A 97 -2.03 -17.65 -18.54
N PHE A 98 -2.32 -16.80 -17.56
CA PHE A 98 -1.36 -16.27 -16.61
C PHE A 98 -1.92 -16.29 -15.19
N TRP A 99 -1.11 -16.76 -14.25
CA TRP A 99 -1.37 -16.54 -12.82
C TRP A 99 -0.98 -15.12 -12.47
N VAL A 100 -1.88 -14.36 -11.88
CA VAL A 100 -1.61 -12.98 -11.44
C VAL A 100 -2.05 -12.80 -10.00
N THR A 101 -1.30 -11.99 -9.25
CA THR A 101 -1.78 -11.48 -7.97
C THR A 101 -2.99 -10.59 -8.22
N LEU A 102 -4.06 -10.79 -7.45
CA LEU A 102 -5.18 -9.86 -7.39
C LEU A 102 -4.88 -8.80 -6.34
N ASP A 103 -4.81 -7.53 -6.75
CA ASP A 103 -4.29 -6.47 -5.90
C ASP A 103 -5.26 -5.29 -5.81
N THR A 104 -5.95 -5.14 -4.68
CA THR A 104 -6.82 -3.98 -4.41
C THR A 104 -6.05 -2.74 -3.91
N GLY A 105 -4.74 -2.85 -3.73
CA GLY A 105 -3.81 -1.77 -3.38
C GLY A 105 -3.08 -1.15 -4.57
N SER A 106 -3.29 -1.63 -5.80
CA SER A 106 -2.76 -1.02 -7.03
C SER A 106 -3.81 -0.99 -8.16
N SER A 107 -3.55 -0.21 -9.22
CA SER A 107 -4.54 0.08 -10.28
C SER A 107 -4.12 -0.37 -11.68
N ASP A 108 -2.86 -0.77 -11.84
CA ASP A 108 -2.31 -1.18 -13.13
C ASP A 108 -2.40 -2.71 -13.29
N LEU A 109 -2.68 -3.17 -14.51
CA LEU A 109 -2.38 -4.54 -14.90
C LEU A 109 -0.97 -4.56 -15.49
N TRP A 110 -0.13 -5.50 -15.06
CA TRP A 110 1.12 -5.80 -15.77
C TRP A 110 1.38 -7.30 -15.81
N ILE A 111 2.05 -7.74 -16.88
CA ILE A 111 2.40 -9.14 -17.14
C ILE A 111 3.86 -9.22 -17.58
N LEU A 112 4.56 -10.26 -17.14
CA LEU A 112 5.92 -10.55 -17.56
C LEU A 112 6.01 -10.74 -19.07
N SER A 113 6.98 -10.07 -19.67
CA SER A 113 7.37 -10.22 -21.07
C SER A 113 8.23 -11.47 -21.27
N ASN A 114 8.15 -12.08 -22.44
CA ASN A 114 9.13 -13.10 -22.86
C ASN A 114 10.58 -12.54 -22.88
N ASN A 115 10.74 -11.23 -22.99
CA ASN A 115 12.03 -10.53 -22.91
C ASN A 115 12.52 -10.33 -21.48
N CYS A 116 11.70 -10.61 -20.46
CA CYS A 116 12.13 -10.54 -19.06
C CYS A 116 12.95 -11.79 -18.73
N SER A 117 14.26 -11.69 -18.85
CA SER A 117 15.21 -12.76 -18.55
C SER A 117 16.01 -12.44 -17.29
N SER A 118 15.52 -12.92 -16.15
CA SER A 118 16.25 -12.94 -14.87
C SER A 118 15.94 -14.24 -14.13
N SER A 119 16.82 -14.67 -13.23
CA SER A 119 16.59 -15.85 -12.38
C SER A 119 15.32 -15.75 -11.51
N GLU A 120 14.82 -14.53 -11.26
CA GLU A 120 13.55 -14.30 -10.58
C GLU A 120 12.32 -14.68 -11.42
N THR A 121 12.49 -14.95 -12.72
CA THR A 121 11.38 -15.23 -13.65
C THR A 121 11.49 -16.60 -14.31
N ASP A 122 12.44 -17.43 -13.87
CA ASP A 122 12.62 -18.79 -14.38
C ASP A 122 11.41 -19.67 -14.01
N GLY A 123 10.89 -20.42 -14.98
CA GLY A 123 9.73 -21.29 -14.80
C GLY A 123 8.38 -20.57 -14.70
N VAL A 124 8.36 -19.24 -14.76
CA VAL A 124 7.14 -18.43 -14.74
C VAL A 124 6.62 -18.23 -16.17
N ALA A 125 5.30 -18.32 -16.37
CA ALA A 125 4.70 -18.05 -17.67
C ALA A 125 4.90 -16.58 -18.06
N LYS A 126 5.28 -16.33 -19.33
CA LYS A 126 5.60 -15.01 -19.86
C LYS A 126 4.78 -14.76 -21.11
N TYR A 127 4.28 -13.55 -21.26
CA TYR A 127 3.49 -13.13 -22.41
C TYR A 127 4.39 -12.99 -23.64
N SER A 128 3.98 -13.67 -24.72
CA SER A 128 4.55 -13.49 -26.05
C SER A 128 3.53 -12.79 -26.95
N PRO A 129 3.80 -11.57 -27.43
CA PRO A 129 2.93 -10.87 -28.38
C PRO A 129 2.63 -11.74 -29.62
N SER A 130 1.37 -11.80 -30.03
CA SER A 130 0.99 -12.39 -31.33
C SER A 130 0.98 -11.31 -32.42
N SER A 131 1.25 -11.69 -33.67
CA SER A 131 1.29 -10.76 -34.80
C SER A 131 -0.06 -10.13 -35.17
N THR A 132 -1.16 -10.60 -34.60
CA THR A 132 -2.54 -10.20 -35.00
C THR A 132 -3.40 -9.60 -33.88
N GLY A 133 -3.01 -9.71 -32.60
CA GLY A 133 -3.85 -9.31 -31.47
C GLY A 133 -3.25 -8.27 -30.52
N SER A 134 -1.95 -7.99 -30.64
CA SER A 134 -1.22 -7.15 -29.69
C SER A 134 -0.60 -5.94 -30.35
N LEU A 135 -0.72 -4.77 -29.71
CA LEU A 135 0.00 -3.58 -30.13
C LEU A 135 0.88 -3.09 -28.98
N LEU A 136 2.17 -2.97 -29.27
CA LEU A 136 3.14 -2.35 -28.38
C LEU A 136 3.12 -0.85 -28.64
N LEU A 137 2.92 -0.06 -27.59
CA LEU A 137 2.89 1.40 -27.71
C LEU A 137 4.28 2.04 -27.56
N ASN A 138 5.31 1.24 -27.20
CA ASN A 138 6.67 1.70 -26.87
C ASN A 138 6.71 2.84 -25.83
N VAL A 139 5.63 3.01 -25.06
CA VAL A 139 5.57 3.94 -23.93
C VAL A 139 6.17 3.23 -22.73
N PRO A 140 7.25 3.73 -22.10
CA PRO A 140 7.82 3.09 -20.93
C PRO A 140 6.85 3.16 -19.75
N PHE A 141 6.86 2.13 -18.91
CA PHE A 141 6.23 2.16 -17.59
C PHE A 141 7.22 1.69 -16.52
N GLU A 142 7.03 2.20 -15.31
CA GLU A 142 7.79 1.85 -14.12
C GLU A 142 6.85 1.85 -12.92
N LEU A 143 6.95 0.83 -12.09
CA LEU A 143 6.16 0.64 -10.89
C LEU A 143 7.06 0.18 -9.75
N ASP A 144 7.00 0.90 -8.64
CA ASP A 144 7.61 0.51 -7.37
C ASP A 144 6.54 -0.04 -6.42
N TYR A 145 6.84 -1.20 -5.85
CA TYR A 145 6.09 -1.87 -4.79
C TYR A 145 6.88 -1.83 -3.49
N LEU A 146 6.24 -2.22 -2.38
CA LEU A 146 6.88 -2.27 -1.06
C LEU A 146 8.15 -3.13 -1.03
N LEU A 147 8.20 -4.20 -1.82
CA LEU A 147 9.29 -5.18 -1.81
C LEU A 147 10.24 -5.08 -3.02
N GLY A 148 9.85 -4.38 -4.08
CA GLY A 148 10.58 -4.44 -5.35
C GLY A 148 10.00 -3.55 -6.43
N SER A 149 10.50 -3.66 -7.65
CA SER A 149 10.05 -2.83 -8.78
C SER A 149 9.94 -3.61 -10.08
N VAL A 150 9.20 -3.04 -11.02
CA VAL A 150 9.00 -3.57 -12.37
C VAL A 150 9.07 -2.44 -13.41
N THR A 151 9.76 -2.70 -14.51
CA THR A 151 9.85 -1.76 -15.64
C THR A 151 9.60 -2.47 -16.97
N GLY A 152 9.10 -1.73 -17.94
CA GLY A 152 8.83 -2.27 -19.26
C GLY A 152 8.15 -1.26 -20.18
N CYS A 153 7.30 -1.76 -21.08
CA CYS A 153 6.55 -0.94 -22.03
C CYS A 153 5.05 -1.18 -21.93
N VAL A 154 4.23 -0.18 -22.27
CA VAL A 154 2.77 -0.32 -22.34
C VAL A 154 2.38 -1.10 -23.59
N ALA A 155 1.45 -2.03 -23.42
CA ALA A 155 0.83 -2.82 -24.47
C ALA A 155 -0.70 -2.80 -24.33
N PHE A 156 -1.42 -3.20 -25.37
CA PHE A 156 -2.81 -3.60 -25.25
C PHE A 156 -3.08 -4.92 -25.97
N ASP A 157 -4.00 -5.68 -25.41
CA ASP A 157 -4.56 -6.91 -25.97
C ASP A 157 -5.93 -7.17 -25.31
N THR A 158 -6.60 -8.23 -25.74
CA THR A 158 -7.79 -8.74 -25.07
C THR A 158 -7.41 -9.45 -23.77
N VAL A 159 -8.00 -9.01 -22.66
CA VAL A 159 -7.85 -9.63 -21.34
C VAL A 159 -9.16 -10.29 -20.94
N SER A 160 -9.14 -11.55 -20.50
CA SER A 160 -10.32 -12.25 -20.02
C SER A 160 -10.17 -12.67 -18.56
N LEU A 161 -11.22 -12.44 -17.77
CA LEU A 161 -11.35 -12.84 -16.37
C LEU A 161 -12.57 -13.75 -16.24
N GLY A 162 -12.35 -15.07 -16.27
CA GLY A 162 -13.47 -16.02 -16.40
C GLY A 162 -14.30 -15.71 -17.66
N PRO A 163 -15.62 -15.46 -17.55
CA PRO A 163 -16.45 -15.11 -18.70
C PRO A 163 -16.34 -13.64 -19.15
N TYR A 164 -15.71 -12.76 -18.36
CA TYR A 164 -15.58 -11.34 -18.69
C TYR A 164 -14.44 -11.13 -19.68
N GLN A 165 -14.69 -10.38 -20.75
CA GLN A 165 -13.69 -10.06 -21.77
C GLN A 165 -13.56 -8.54 -21.91
N LEU A 166 -12.36 -8.03 -21.64
CA LEU A 166 -11.97 -6.64 -21.79
C LEU A 166 -11.17 -6.51 -23.08
N SER A 167 -11.83 -6.03 -24.13
CA SER A 167 -11.16 -5.75 -25.42
C SER A 167 -10.23 -4.56 -25.27
N SER A 168 -9.04 -4.64 -25.88
CA SER A 168 -8.04 -3.55 -25.88
C SER A 168 -7.67 -3.05 -24.47
N GLN A 169 -7.62 -3.97 -23.49
CA GLN A 169 -7.17 -3.62 -22.14
C GLN A 169 -5.70 -3.24 -22.17
N ILE A 170 -5.39 -2.07 -21.64
CA ILE A 170 -4.02 -1.60 -21.48
C ILE A 170 -3.36 -2.32 -20.31
N PHE A 171 -2.10 -2.74 -20.48
CA PHE A 171 -1.28 -3.30 -19.43
C PHE A 171 0.21 -2.99 -19.63
N GLY A 172 0.97 -3.05 -18.54
CA GLY A 172 2.43 -3.03 -18.58
C GLY A 172 3.01 -4.38 -19.02
N LEU A 173 3.78 -4.41 -20.09
CA LEU A 173 4.58 -5.56 -20.50
C LEU A 173 5.97 -5.47 -19.87
N ALA A 174 6.14 -6.17 -18.75
CA ALA A 174 7.32 -6.06 -17.90
C ALA A 174 8.55 -6.72 -18.53
N ASN A 175 9.59 -5.94 -18.81
CA ASN A 175 10.86 -6.44 -19.34
C ASN A 175 11.91 -6.64 -18.24
N HIS A 176 11.76 -5.99 -17.09
CA HIS A 176 12.65 -6.18 -15.94
C HIS A 176 11.85 -6.18 -14.64
N THR A 177 12.30 -7.00 -13.71
CA THR A 177 11.79 -7.07 -12.34
C THR A 177 12.97 -7.06 -11.37
N ASN A 178 12.73 -6.56 -10.17
CA ASN A 178 13.73 -6.54 -9.11
C ASN A 178 13.06 -6.82 -7.76
N ASN A 179 13.47 -7.89 -7.07
CA ASN A 179 13.05 -8.23 -5.70
C ASN A 179 11.54 -8.44 -5.51
N LEU A 180 10.81 -8.83 -6.56
CA LEU A 180 9.37 -9.07 -6.49
C LEU A 180 8.98 -10.50 -6.07
N GLY A 181 9.96 -11.38 -5.84
CA GLY A 181 9.70 -12.76 -5.36
C GLY A 181 8.91 -13.65 -6.34
N ILE A 182 8.96 -13.32 -7.64
CA ILE A 182 8.08 -13.84 -8.69
C ILE A 182 8.26 -15.34 -8.94
N SER A 183 9.50 -15.86 -8.98
CA SER A 183 9.80 -17.27 -9.29
C SER A 183 9.29 -18.24 -8.24
N GLY A 184 9.24 -17.85 -6.96
CA GLY A 184 8.75 -18.70 -5.89
C GLY A 184 7.27 -19.06 -6.02
N ASN A 185 6.50 -18.22 -6.72
CA ASN A 185 5.04 -18.26 -6.71
C ASN A 185 4.41 -18.43 -8.11
N HIS A 186 5.20 -18.79 -9.14
CA HIS A 186 4.73 -18.89 -10.54
C HIS A 186 3.86 -17.68 -10.99
N ASN A 187 4.08 -16.51 -10.38
CA ASN A 187 3.25 -15.35 -10.57
C ASN A 187 3.70 -14.61 -11.82
N SER A 188 2.86 -14.53 -12.84
CA SER A 188 3.17 -13.86 -14.10
C SER A 188 2.91 -12.35 -14.08
N GLY A 189 2.31 -11.80 -13.02
CA GLY A 189 2.00 -10.38 -12.96
C GLY A 189 1.09 -9.95 -11.81
N ILE A 190 0.54 -8.74 -11.94
CA ILE A 190 -0.44 -8.19 -10.99
C ILE A 190 -1.62 -7.64 -11.77
N LEU A 191 -2.83 -7.92 -11.27
CA LEU A 191 -4.07 -7.28 -11.69
C LEU A 191 -4.51 -6.29 -10.61
N GLY A 192 -4.24 -5.01 -10.85
CA GLY A 192 -4.68 -3.92 -10.00
C GLY A 192 -6.19 -3.65 -10.09
N LEU A 193 -6.84 -3.54 -8.94
CA LEU A 193 -8.27 -3.26 -8.75
C LEU A 193 -8.57 -2.03 -7.89
N ALA A 194 -7.59 -1.18 -7.61
CA ALA A 194 -7.80 0.15 -7.05
C ALA A 194 -8.30 1.16 -8.11
N PHE A 195 -8.57 2.40 -7.70
CA PHE A 195 -9.18 3.39 -8.58
C PHE A 195 -8.19 3.89 -9.64
N PRO A 196 -8.68 4.33 -10.82
CA PRO A 196 -7.81 4.80 -11.91
C PRO A 196 -6.79 5.89 -11.54
N SER A 197 -7.11 6.76 -10.60
CA SER A 197 -6.21 7.85 -10.16
C SER A 197 -4.91 7.35 -9.50
N ALA A 198 -4.89 6.12 -8.98
CA ALA A 198 -3.71 5.49 -8.41
C ALA A 198 -2.82 4.76 -9.44
N ALA A 199 -3.24 4.70 -10.71
CA ALA A 199 -2.50 4.06 -11.79
C ALA A 199 -1.26 4.86 -12.18
N SER A 200 -0.14 4.16 -12.41
CA SER A 200 1.10 4.77 -12.87
C SER A 200 1.23 4.80 -14.40
N ILE A 201 0.44 4.01 -15.12
CA ILE A 201 0.36 4.11 -16.58
C ILE A 201 -0.49 5.35 -16.94
N VAL A 202 0.17 6.51 -17.11
CA VAL A 202 -0.45 7.84 -17.21
C VAL A 202 -1.13 8.14 -18.56
N ASN A 203 -2.28 8.85 -18.49
CA ASN A 203 -3.17 9.39 -19.56
C ASN A 203 -2.52 9.73 -20.92
N SER A 204 -3.03 9.22 -22.04
CA SER A 204 -4.31 9.61 -22.66
C SER A 204 -5.08 8.43 -23.30
N THR A 205 -4.62 7.19 -23.06
CA THR A 205 -5.15 5.96 -23.67
C THR A 205 -5.58 4.88 -22.66
N ALA A 206 -5.22 5.00 -21.37
CA ALA A 206 -5.35 3.91 -20.41
C ALA A 206 -6.61 4.02 -19.54
N VAL A 207 -7.48 3.01 -19.63
CA VAL A 207 -8.54 2.74 -18.66
C VAL A 207 -8.07 1.59 -17.76
N SER A 208 -8.10 1.79 -16.45
CA SER A 208 -7.68 0.76 -15.48
C SER A 208 -8.56 -0.49 -15.60
N PRO A 209 -8.08 -1.68 -15.17
CA PRO A 209 -8.87 -2.91 -15.21
C PRO A 209 -10.20 -2.75 -14.46
N LEU A 210 -10.19 -2.13 -13.28
CA LEU A 210 -11.40 -1.86 -12.50
C LEU A 210 -12.43 -1.03 -13.30
N ALA A 211 -11.98 0.07 -13.91
CA ALA A 211 -12.87 0.94 -14.67
C ALA A 211 -13.47 0.22 -15.88
N ASN A 212 -12.68 -0.58 -16.61
CA ASN A 212 -13.19 -1.38 -17.72
C ASN A 212 -14.20 -2.44 -17.27
N ILE A 213 -13.91 -3.14 -16.16
CA ILE A 213 -14.83 -4.12 -15.58
C ILE A 213 -16.16 -3.44 -15.20
N PHE A 214 -16.13 -2.31 -14.50
CA PHE A 214 -17.34 -1.61 -14.08
C PHE A 214 -18.11 -0.97 -15.23
N ASN A 215 -17.43 -0.48 -16.27
CA ASN A 215 -18.08 0.04 -17.47
C ASN A 215 -18.83 -1.05 -18.25
N TYR A 216 -18.35 -2.30 -18.18
CA TYR A 216 -19.03 -3.45 -18.79
C TYR A 216 -20.31 -3.86 -18.04
N LEU A 217 -20.45 -3.48 -16.77
CA LEU A 217 -21.55 -3.91 -15.91
C LEU A 217 -22.66 -2.86 -15.83
N PRO A 218 -23.94 -3.30 -15.72
CA PRO A 218 -25.03 -2.42 -15.31
C PRO A 218 -24.74 -1.75 -13.96
N ASP A 219 -25.25 -0.53 -13.77
CA ASP A 219 -25.03 0.28 -12.56
C ASP A 219 -25.20 -0.49 -11.23
N SER A 220 -26.24 -1.33 -11.13
CA SER A 220 -26.55 -2.09 -9.92
C SER A 220 -25.58 -3.26 -9.65
N LEU A 221 -24.78 -3.64 -10.63
CA LEU A 221 -23.82 -4.75 -10.57
C LEU A 221 -22.37 -4.26 -10.59
N ARG A 222 -22.11 -2.95 -10.45
CA ARG A 222 -20.75 -2.38 -10.39
C ARG A 222 -20.10 -2.60 -9.02
N PHE A 223 -19.88 -3.85 -8.68
CA PHE A 223 -19.12 -4.24 -7.50
C PHE A 223 -18.37 -5.54 -7.74
N PHE A 224 -17.35 -5.78 -6.92
CA PHE A 224 -16.74 -7.09 -6.78
C PHE A 224 -16.71 -7.50 -5.30
N ALA A 225 -16.71 -8.80 -5.03
CA ALA A 225 -16.67 -9.32 -3.66
C ALA A 225 -15.58 -10.39 -3.52
N LEU A 226 -14.95 -10.39 -2.34
CA LEU A 226 -13.74 -11.17 -2.03
C LEU A 226 -13.88 -11.84 -0.67
N LYS A 227 -13.61 -13.14 -0.63
CA LYS A 227 -13.29 -13.88 0.60
C LYS A 227 -11.92 -14.50 0.44
N LEU A 228 -11.07 -14.35 1.46
CA LEU A 228 -9.77 -15.04 1.51
C LEU A 228 -9.81 -16.21 2.48
N GLY A 229 -9.29 -17.36 2.06
CA GLY A 229 -9.05 -18.53 2.90
C GLY A 229 -7.70 -18.51 3.62
N ARG A 230 -7.41 -19.61 4.33
CA ARG A 230 -6.15 -19.92 5.01
C ARG A 230 -5.57 -21.21 4.43
N ASP A 231 -4.30 -21.24 4.09
CA ASP A 231 -3.62 -22.45 3.59
C ASP A 231 -2.33 -22.75 4.38
N GLU A 232 -2.06 -21.95 5.41
CA GLU A 232 -0.88 -21.97 6.24
C GLU A 232 -1.32 -22.03 7.71
N GLY A 233 -0.48 -22.62 8.55
CA GLY A 233 -0.79 -22.87 9.96
C GLY A 233 -1.59 -24.14 10.17
N HIS A 234 -2.14 -24.31 11.37
CA HIS A 234 -2.91 -25.51 11.73
C HIS A 234 -4.34 -25.53 11.17
N LEU A 235 -4.81 -24.38 10.66
CA LEU A 235 -6.17 -24.19 10.16
C LEU A 235 -6.14 -23.89 8.68
N VAL A 236 -6.39 -24.94 7.88
CA VAL A 236 -6.51 -24.84 6.43
C VAL A 236 -7.98 -24.61 6.07
N ASP A 237 -8.27 -23.42 5.57
CA ASP A 237 -9.51 -22.97 4.96
C ASP A 237 -9.28 -22.69 3.45
N PRO A 238 -9.54 -23.63 2.53
CA PRO A 238 -9.30 -23.43 1.11
C PRO A 238 -10.39 -22.58 0.41
N THR A 239 -11.29 -21.93 1.14
CA THR A 239 -12.53 -21.34 0.61
C THR A 239 -12.37 -19.93 0.03
N SER A 240 -11.22 -19.58 -0.56
CA SER A 240 -11.08 -18.28 -1.23
C SER A 240 -12.10 -18.12 -2.38
N SER A 241 -12.63 -16.91 -2.54
CA SER A 241 -13.60 -16.58 -3.59
C SER A 241 -13.43 -15.15 -4.07
N PHE A 242 -13.53 -14.96 -5.39
CA PHE A 242 -13.60 -13.66 -6.04
C PHE A 242 -14.76 -13.67 -7.03
N SER A 243 -15.60 -12.64 -6.95
CA SER A 243 -16.80 -12.53 -7.76
C SER A 243 -16.99 -11.09 -8.20
N VAL A 244 -17.55 -10.90 -9.39
CA VAL A 244 -17.84 -9.60 -9.98
C VAL A 244 -19.33 -9.53 -10.30
N GLY A 245 -19.99 -8.47 -9.84
CA GLY A 245 -21.41 -8.20 -10.03
C GLY A 245 -22.37 -9.11 -9.26
N GLN A 246 -21.86 -9.97 -8.38
CA GLN A 246 -22.67 -10.86 -7.54
C GLN A 246 -21.92 -11.24 -6.27
N LEU A 247 -22.65 -11.75 -5.28
CA LEU A 247 -22.09 -12.40 -4.10
C LEU A 247 -21.91 -13.89 -4.35
N ASP A 248 -20.95 -14.50 -3.68
CA ASP A 248 -20.82 -15.94 -3.57
C ASP A 248 -21.79 -16.43 -2.48
N PRO A 249 -22.82 -17.22 -2.83
CA PRO A 249 -23.86 -17.66 -1.91
C PRO A 249 -23.34 -18.59 -0.81
N THR A 250 -22.10 -19.08 -0.93
CA THR A 250 -21.41 -19.82 0.14
C THR A 250 -21.14 -18.92 1.35
N PHE A 251 -20.88 -17.62 1.13
CA PHE A 251 -20.58 -16.66 2.20
C PHE A 251 -21.75 -15.75 2.53
N ALA A 252 -22.51 -15.32 1.51
CA ALA A 252 -23.70 -14.51 1.73
C ALA A 252 -24.70 -14.63 0.57
N LYS A 253 -25.99 -14.78 0.91
CA LYS A 253 -27.07 -14.84 -0.08
C LYS A 253 -27.49 -13.45 -0.60
N ASP A 254 -27.36 -12.45 0.25
CA ASP A 254 -27.68 -11.05 -0.01
C ASP A 254 -26.82 -10.15 0.90
N PHE A 255 -27.05 -8.84 0.84
CA PHE A 255 -26.29 -7.85 1.60
C PHE A 255 -26.83 -7.57 3.02
N SER A 256 -27.80 -8.34 3.52
CA SER A 256 -28.48 -8.04 4.81
C SER A 256 -27.57 -8.09 6.03
N THR A 257 -26.48 -8.85 5.98
CA THR A 257 -25.50 -9.00 7.07
C THR A 257 -24.33 -8.02 6.97
N PHE A 258 -24.22 -7.31 5.84
CA PHE A 258 -23.14 -6.38 5.58
C PHE A 258 -23.35 -5.06 6.31
N THR A 259 -22.25 -4.45 6.71
CA THR A 259 -22.22 -3.05 7.11
C THR A 259 -21.43 -2.28 6.07
N PHE A 260 -22.05 -1.26 5.48
CA PHE A 260 -21.46 -0.46 4.42
C PHE A 260 -20.82 0.80 4.96
N TYR A 261 -19.60 1.07 4.49
CA TYR A 261 -18.82 2.25 4.84
C TYR A 261 -18.46 3.04 3.58
N PRO A 262 -18.59 4.37 3.59
CA PRO A 262 -18.14 5.19 2.48
C PRO A 262 -16.62 5.09 2.35
N VAL A 263 -16.14 4.95 1.10
CA VAL A 263 -14.71 5.03 0.81
C VAL A 263 -14.24 6.46 1.06
N SER A 264 -13.11 6.62 1.74
CA SER A 264 -12.50 7.94 1.94
C SER A 264 -11.82 8.38 0.64
N SER A 265 -12.19 9.56 0.15
CA SER A 265 -11.55 10.20 -1.00
C SER A 265 -10.20 10.85 -0.61
N ALA A 266 -9.35 11.12 -1.61
CA ALA A 266 -8.09 11.87 -1.49
C ALA A 266 -8.29 13.40 -1.52
N GLY A 267 -9.55 13.85 -1.61
CA GLY A 267 -9.98 15.25 -1.78
C GLY A 267 -11.48 15.32 -2.01
N ALA A 268 -12.04 16.46 -2.43
CA ALA A 268 -13.43 16.50 -2.85
C ALA A 268 -13.58 15.74 -4.19
N ASP A 269 -14.10 14.51 -4.12
CA ASP A 269 -14.54 13.63 -5.22
C ASP A 269 -13.50 12.77 -5.97
N GLU A 270 -12.23 12.79 -5.59
CA GLU A 270 -11.22 11.89 -6.18
C GLU A 270 -10.95 10.68 -5.28
N TYR A 271 -11.25 9.48 -5.78
CA TYR A 271 -10.96 8.21 -5.12
C TYR A 271 -9.71 7.60 -5.72
N ASP A 272 -8.77 7.17 -4.87
CA ASP A 272 -7.48 6.56 -5.21
C ASP A 272 -7.40 5.09 -4.78
N TYR A 273 -7.77 4.80 -3.54
CA TYR A 273 -7.70 3.47 -2.95
C TYR A 273 -9.00 3.08 -2.24
N TRP A 274 -9.19 1.79 -2.02
CA TRP A 274 -10.27 1.24 -1.20
C TRP A 274 -9.98 1.44 0.30
N LYS A 275 -10.04 2.70 0.76
CA LYS A 275 -9.70 3.09 2.13
C LYS A 275 -10.90 3.51 2.98
N LEU A 276 -10.90 3.07 4.24
CA LEU A 276 -11.94 3.39 5.23
C LEU A 276 -11.34 4.16 6.41
N PRO A 277 -12.06 5.15 6.98
CA PRO A 277 -11.66 5.76 8.24
C PRO A 277 -11.69 4.73 9.39
N LEU A 278 -10.55 4.56 10.04
CA LEU A 278 -10.36 3.67 11.17
C LEU A 278 -10.66 4.41 12.48
N VAL A 279 -11.51 3.83 13.32
CA VAL A 279 -11.92 4.44 14.60
C VAL A 279 -10.99 4.02 15.73
N SER A 280 -10.74 2.72 15.86
CA SER A 280 -9.84 2.17 16.87
C SER A 280 -9.35 0.78 16.49
N LEU A 281 -8.22 0.40 17.08
CA LEU A 281 -7.79 -0.98 17.23
C LEU A 281 -8.16 -1.43 18.64
N THR A 282 -8.55 -2.69 18.83
CA THR A 282 -8.88 -3.21 20.17
C THR A 282 -8.08 -4.46 20.50
N ILE A 283 -7.81 -4.67 21.79
CA ILE A 283 -7.40 -5.97 22.36
C ILE A 283 -8.46 -6.37 23.38
N ASN A 284 -9.02 -7.57 23.26
CA ASN A 284 -10.09 -8.06 24.14
C ASN A 284 -11.22 -7.01 24.33
N SER A 285 -11.67 -6.39 23.24
CA SER A 285 -12.68 -5.32 23.22
C SER A 285 -12.30 -4.01 23.92
N THR A 286 -11.06 -3.85 24.37
CA THR A 286 -10.55 -2.60 24.94
C THR A 286 -9.89 -1.78 23.85
N ASP A 287 -10.35 -0.54 23.66
CA ASP A 287 -9.83 0.40 22.66
C ASP A 287 -8.36 0.76 22.93
N ILE A 288 -7.55 0.75 21.89
CA ILE A 288 -6.18 1.25 21.83
C ILE A 288 -6.23 2.55 21.02
N PRO A 289 -5.77 3.68 21.59
CA PRO A 289 -5.74 4.93 20.88
C PRO A 289 -4.79 4.83 19.68
N LEU A 290 -5.20 5.41 18.55
CA LEU A 290 -4.38 5.52 17.35
C LEU A 290 -3.79 6.93 17.28
N SER A 291 -2.60 7.04 16.69
CA SER A 291 -1.97 8.29 16.32
C SER A 291 -2.84 9.08 15.33
N PRO A 292 -2.68 10.42 15.22
CA PRO A 292 -3.36 11.21 14.19
C PRO A 292 -3.00 10.73 12.78
N SER A 293 -3.93 10.87 11.84
CA SER A 293 -3.67 10.56 10.43
C SER A 293 -2.59 11.45 9.84
N LEU A 294 -1.71 10.86 9.03
CA LEU A 294 -0.74 11.54 8.18
C LEU A 294 -1.33 11.87 6.80
N VAL A 295 -2.50 11.33 6.47
CA VAL A 295 -3.19 11.62 5.21
C VAL A 295 -3.80 13.02 5.26
N PRO A 296 -3.39 13.95 4.36
CA PRO A 296 -3.88 15.32 4.36
C PRO A 296 -5.41 15.40 4.30
N GLY A 297 -5.99 16.21 5.17
CA GLY A 297 -7.44 16.44 5.23
C GLY A 297 -8.24 15.34 5.96
N SER A 298 -7.62 14.22 6.34
CA SER A 298 -8.31 13.19 7.11
C SER A 298 -8.42 13.55 8.59
N ARG A 299 -9.60 13.33 9.19
CA ARG A 299 -9.85 13.57 10.62
C ARG A 299 -9.48 12.39 11.51
N ARG A 300 -9.32 11.21 10.93
CA ARG A 300 -9.00 9.94 11.61
C ARG A 300 -8.00 9.16 10.74
N PRO A 301 -7.21 8.26 11.31
CA PRO A 301 -6.40 7.35 10.51
C PRO A 301 -7.26 6.65 9.46
N VAL A 302 -6.72 6.46 8.26
CA VAL A 302 -7.39 5.74 7.17
C VAL A 302 -6.66 4.44 6.87
N ALA A 303 -7.43 3.41 6.59
CA ALA A 303 -6.95 2.07 6.37
C ALA A 303 -7.33 1.60 4.96
N VAL A 304 -6.33 1.29 4.12
CA VAL A 304 -6.52 0.70 2.79
C VAL A 304 -6.75 -0.79 2.94
N LEU A 305 -7.80 -1.33 2.31
CA LEU A 305 -8.03 -2.77 2.24
C LEU A 305 -7.31 -3.31 1.00
N ASP A 306 -6.26 -4.11 1.23
CA ASP A 306 -5.23 -4.38 0.22
C ASP A 306 -4.92 -5.89 0.10
N THR A 307 -5.50 -6.56 -0.89
CA THR A 307 -5.20 -7.97 -1.19
C THR A 307 -3.79 -8.21 -1.75
N GLY A 308 -3.07 -7.16 -2.15
CA GLY A 308 -1.67 -7.24 -2.56
C GLY A 308 -0.69 -7.26 -1.38
N THR A 309 -1.16 -6.99 -0.16
CA THR A 309 -0.35 -6.99 1.07
C THR A 309 -0.71 -8.17 1.96
N THR A 310 0.30 -8.89 2.44
CA THR A 310 0.08 -10.06 3.32
C THR A 310 -0.34 -9.68 4.74
N LEU A 311 0.40 -8.75 5.36
CA LEU A 311 0.28 -8.41 6.77
C LEU A 311 -0.68 -7.22 7.00
N ILE A 312 -0.99 -6.95 8.26
CA ILE A 312 -1.48 -5.63 8.64
C ILE A 312 -0.27 -4.74 8.91
N LEU A 313 -0.18 -3.62 8.19
CA LEU A 313 0.89 -2.64 8.35
C LEU A 313 0.29 -1.32 8.86
N GLY A 314 0.90 -0.71 9.87
CA GLY A 314 0.41 0.56 10.43
C GLY A 314 1.53 1.43 10.99
N PRO A 315 1.21 2.63 11.50
CA PRO A 315 2.19 3.54 12.06
C PRO A 315 2.99 2.86 13.17
N ILE A 316 4.32 3.02 13.14
CA ILE A 316 5.24 2.33 14.07
C ILE A 316 4.81 2.56 15.53
N VAL A 317 4.46 3.79 15.90
CA VAL A 317 4.04 4.17 17.26
C VAL A 317 2.77 3.41 17.71
N ASP A 318 1.80 3.23 16.82
CA ASP A 318 0.55 2.54 17.14
C ASP A 318 0.77 1.03 17.28
N VAL A 319 1.61 0.46 16.41
CA VAL A 319 1.96 -0.96 16.46
C VAL A 319 2.81 -1.28 17.68
N GLU A 320 3.77 -0.42 18.04
CA GLU A 320 4.51 -0.53 19.29
C GLU A 320 3.58 -0.44 20.50
N THR A 321 2.62 0.48 20.49
CA THR A 321 1.61 0.60 21.56
C THR A 321 0.77 -0.69 21.68
N PHE A 322 0.34 -1.26 20.55
CA PHE A 322 -0.40 -2.52 20.51
C PHE A 322 0.41 -3.67 21.14
N TRP A 323 1.62 -3.93 20.66
CA TRP A 323 2.41 -5.05 21.14
C TRP A 323 2.95 -4.87 22.56
N ASN A 324 3.25 -3.64 22.98
CA ASN A 324 3.61 -3.36 24.37
C ASN A 324 2.42 -3.59 25.31
N THR A 325 1.19 -3.32 24.86
CA THR A 325 -0.03 -3.63 25.62
C THR A 325 -0.22 -5.15 25.75
N VAL A 326 -0.03 -5.89 24.66
CA VAL A 326 0.00 -7.37 24.67
C VAL A 326 1.06 -7.88 25.64
N ASN A 327 2.24 -7.26 25.67
CA ASN A 327 3.38 -7.67 26.50
C ASN A 327 3.38 -7.05 27.91
N SER A 328 2.26 -6.51 28.40
CA SER A 328 2.17 -5.80 29.68
C SER A 328 2.70 -6.59 30.89
N ASN A 329 2.54 -7.92 30.89
CA ASN A 329 3.02 -8.82 31.95
C ASN A 329 4.36 -9.51 31.61
N GLY A 330 5.01 -9.09 30.52
CA GLY A 330 6.25 -9.64 30.01
C GLY A 330 6.11 -11.03 29.38
N ASN A 331 7.08 -11.39 28.55
CA ASN A 331 7.24 -12.73 27.96
C ASN A 331 6.11 -13.21 27.02
N ILE A 332 5.28 -12.29 26.51
CA ILE A 332 4.17 -12.60 25.58
C ILE A 332 4.48 -12.15 24.15
N ALA A 333 4.97 -10.92 23.98
CA ALA A 333 5.38 -10.34 22.70
C ALA A 333 6.78 -9.74 22.80
N ARG A 334 7.52 -9.69 21.68
CA ARG A 334 8.86 -9.09 21.62
C ARG A 334 9.15 -8.56 20.23
N LYS A 335 10.10 -7.63 20.13
CA LYS A 335 10.72 -7.26 18.85
C LYS A 335 11.91 -8.17 18.59
N ASN A 336 11.97 -8.80 17.42
CA ASN A 336 13.10 -9.64 17.04
C ASN A 336 14.34 -8.74 16.82
N PRO A 337 15.48 -8.99 17.49
CA PRO A 337 16.64 -8.10 17.39
C PRO A 337 17.38 -8.16 16.05
N VAL A 338 17.09 -9.15 15.21
CA VAL A 338 17.72 -9.35 13.89
C VAL A 338 16.83 -8.79 12.79
N THR A 339 15.55 -9.14 12.78
CA THR A 339 14.62 -8.74 11.72
C THR A 339 13.87 -7.44 12.02
N ASP A 340 13.91 -6.97 13.28
CA ASP A 340 13.12 -5.85 13.80
C ASP A 340 11.59 -6.04 13.67
N LEU A 341 11.14 -7.27 13.39
CA LEU A 341 9.72 -7.61 13.33
C LEU A 341 9.19 -7.98 14.71
N TRP A 342 7.93 -7.64 14.96
CA TRP A 342 7.22 -8.09 16.15
C TRP A 342 6.92 -9.57 16.10
N GLU A 343 7.11 -10.24 17.23
CA GLU A 343 6.83 -11.65 17.47
C GLU A 343 5.95 -11.81 18.70
N VAL A 344 5.17 -12.89 18.73
CA VAL A 344 4.30 -13.27 19.84
C VAL A 344 4.50 -14.76 20.16
N ARG A 345 4.29 -15.16 21.41
CA ARG A 345 4.30 -16.57 21.80
C ARG A 345 3.30 -17.36 20.95
N CYS A 346 3.74 -18.44 20.31
CA CYS A 346 2.92 -19.18 19.36
C CYS A 346 1.65 -19.78 20.00
N GLU A 347 1.65 -20.09 21.30
CA GLU A 347 0.48 -20.61 22.01
C GLU A 347 -0.44 -19.49 22.54
N LYS A 348 -0.05 -18.21 22.37
CA LYS A 348 -0.85 -17.09 22.86
C LYS A 348 -1.94 -16.71 21.85
N ALA A 349 -3.18 -16.88 22.26
CA ALA A 349 -4.32 -16.33 21.56
C ALA A 349 -4.47 -14.83 21.86
N ILE A 350 -4.40 -14.00 20.82
CA ILE A 350 -4.67 -12.55 20.91
C ILE A 350 -5.97 -12.25 20.17
N ILE A 351 -6.95 -11.69 20.89
CA ILE A 351 -8.21 -11.24 20.30
C ILE A 351 -8.05 -9.76 19.95
N ALA A 352 -7.66 -9.50 18.70
CA ALA A 352 -7.53 -8.16 18.15
C ALA A 352 -8.73 -7.83 17.24
N SER A 353 -9.11 -6.57 17.13
CA SER A 353 -10.18 -6.15 16.20
C SER A 353 -9.98 -4.74 15.69
N PHE A 354 -10.31 -4.51 14.42
CA PHE A 354 -10.34 -3.18 13.80
C PHE A 354 -11.77 -2.65 13.79
N VAL A 355 -11.96 -1.40 14.21
CA VAL A 355 -13.27 -0.79 14.39
C VAL A 355 -13.51 0.28 13.33
N PHE A 356 -14.61 0.14 12.60
CA PHE A 356 -15.04 1.10 11.57
C PHE A 356 -16.42 1.67 11.90
N GLY A 357 -16.70 2.86 11.37
CA GLY A 357 -17.98 3.54 11.49
C GLY A 357 -18.25 4.14 12.87
N GLU A 358 -19.34 4.91 12.95
CA GLU A 358 -19.75 5.62 14.15
C GLU A 358 -21.24 5.35 14.44
N GLY A 359 -21.68 5.62 15.68
CA GLY A 359 -23.06 5.43 16.10
C GLY A 359 -23.57 4.01 15.86
N ALA A 360 -24.73 3.88 15.20
CA ALA A 360 -25.36 2.60 14.90
C ALA A 360 -24.58 1.73 13.89
N TYR A 361 -23.63 2.32 13.15
CA TYR A 361 -22.80 1.62 12.16
C TYR A 361 -21.39 1.29 12.69
N ARG A 362 -21.10 1.66 13.95
CA ARG A 362 -19.85 1.29 14.61
C ARG A 362 -19.78 -0.22 14.78
N LYS A 363 -18.79 -0.87 14.17
CA LYS A 363 -18.61 -2.32 14.26
C LYS A 363 -17.14 -2.69 14.38
N ALA A 364 -16.84 -3.63 15.28
CA ALA A 364 -15.53 -4.25 15.41
C ALA A 364 -15.48 -5.52 14.53
N PHE A 365 -14.44 -5.64 13.73
CA PHE A 365 -14.16 -6.84 12.94
C PHE A 365 -12.99 -7.59 13.60
N VAL A 366 -13.33 -8.71 14.21
CA VAL A 366 -12.39 -9.51 15.01
C VAL A 366 -11.49 -10.34 14.10
N LEU A 367 -10.20 -10.32 14.41
CA LEU A 367 -9.20 -11.17 13.76
C LEU A 367 -9.18 -12.55 14.42
N HIS A 368 -9.05 -13.59 13.60
CA HIS A 368 -8.77 -14.93 14.10
C HIS A 368 -7.37 -14.94 14.74
N PRO A 369 -7.17 -15.53 15.94
CA PRO A 369 -5.88 -15.51 16.61
C PRO A 369 -4.71 -16.05 15.78
N GLU A 370 -4.95 -17.06 14.93
CA GLU A 370 -3.97 -17.58 13.96
C GLU A 370 -3.47 -16.54 12.95
N ASP A 371 -4.28 -15.54 12.59
CA ASP A 371 -3.83 -14.45 11.70
C ASP A 371 -3.04 -13.37 12.48
N VAL A 372 -3.34 -13.17 13.77
CA VAL A 372 -2.53 -12.29 14.64
C VAL A 372 -1.20 -12.95 15.02
N ASN A 373 -1.18 -14.27 15.08
CA ASN A 373 -0.07 -15.13 15.48
C ASN A 373 0.38 -15.99 14.29
N TRP A 374 1.01 -15.35 13.32
CA TRP A 374 1.31 -15.97 12.03
C TRP A 374 2.61 -16.79 12.11
N ALA A 375 2.47 -18.12 12.06
CA ALA A 375 3.61 -19.03 12.00
C ALA A 375 4.01 -19.30 10.55
N VAL A 376 5.18 -18.79 10.15
CA VAL A 376 5.80 -19.20 8.89
C VAL A 376 6.46 -20.56 9.11
N ASN A 377 5.98 -21.59 8.39
CA ASN A 377 6.50 -22.98 8.34
C ASN A 377 6.21 -23.95 9.51
N GLY A 378 5.32 -23.64 10.46
CA GLY A 378 4.79 -24.64 11.41
C GLY A 378 5.81 -25.45 12.22
N SER A 379 7.09 -25.05 12.25
CA SER A 379 8.12 -25.68 13.06
C SER A 379 8.02 -25.21 14.51
N ASP A 380 8.55 -26.01 15.44
CA ASP A 380 8.66 -25.73 16.89
C ASP A 380 9.44 -24.43 17.17
N VAL A 381 8.82 -23.29 16.92
CA VAL A 381 9.33 -21.98 17.33
C VAL A 381 8.50 -21.53 18.51
N SER A 382 9.15 -21.19 19.61
CA SER A 382 8.46 -20.62 20.77
C SER A 382 7.92 -19.19 20.54
N TRP A 383 8.17 -18.64 19.34
CA TRP A 383 7.85 -17.29 18.90
C TRP A 383 7.42 -17.30 17.44
N CYS A 384 6.26 -16.73 17.17
CA CYS A 384 5.65 -16.62 15.86
C CYS A 384 5.63 -15.16 15.43
N MET A 385 5.62 -14.91 14.12
CA MET A 385 5.57 -13.54 13.61
C MET A 385 4.21 -12.93 13.94
N GLY A 386 4.21 -11.70 14.46
CA GLY A 386 2.98 -10.95 14.65
C GLY A 386 2.35 -10.57 13.31
N GLY A 387 1.05 -10.78 13.14
CA GLY A 387 0.32 -10.38 11.93
C GLY A 387 0.18 -8.87 11.74
N ILE A 388 0.47 -8.09 12.78
CA ILE A 388 0.43 -6.62 12.81
C ILE A 388 1.86 -6.11 12.94
N GLN A 389 2.35 -5.35 11.95
CA GLN A 389 3.72 -4.85 11.89
C GLN A 389 3.78 -3.34 11.64
N GLY A 390 4.83 -2.71 12.15
CA GLY A 390 5.06 -1.28 11.97
C GLY A 390 5.61 -1.00 10.57
N ASN A 391 5.09 0.03 9.91
CA ASN A 391 5.62 0.56 8.67
C ASN A 391 5.49 2.09 8.66
N GLY A 392 6.62 2.80 8.53
CA GLY A 392 6.65 4.26 8.48
C GLY A 392 6.57 4.86 7.07
N GLY A 393 6.51 4.04 6.02
CA GLY A 393 6.59 4.51 4.63
C GLY A 393 5.25 4.55 3.88
N VAL A 394 4.13 4.11 4.46
CA VAL A 394 2.88 3.98 3.70
C VAL A 394 2.35 5.37 3.31
N ASN A 395 2.21 5.63 2.00
CA ASN A 395 1.70 6.91 1.48
C ASN A 395 0.26 6.80 0.93
N SER A 396 -0.26 5.60 0.72
CA SER A 396 -1.64 5.35 0.23
C SER A 396 -2.71 5.45 1.32
N GLY A 397 -2.29 5.39 2.58
CA GLY A 397 -3.09 5.48 3.79
C GLY A 397 -2.20 5.44 5.04
N ASP A 398 -2.79 5.44 6.23
CA ASP A 398 -2.04 5.26 7.48
C ASP A 398 -1.84 3.76 7.80
N TRP A 399 -2.83 2.94 7.44
CA TRP A 399 -2.83 1.50 7.62
C TRP A 399 -3.03 0.77 6.30
N LEU A 400 -2.35 -0.36 6.12
CA LEU A 400 -2.66 -1.36 5.10
C LEU A 400 -3.25 -2.58 5.81
N LEU A 401 -4.50 -2.89 5.49
CA LEU A 401 -5.19 -4.07 5.99
C LEU A 401 -5.12 -5.15 4.93
N GLY A 402 -4.03 -5.91 5.02
CA GLY A 402 -3.73 -7.00 4.12
C GLY A 402 -4.54 -8.27 4.39
N ASP A 403 -4.04 -9.39 3.86
CA ASP A 403 -4.66 -10.71 3.99
C ASP A 403 -4.97 -11.10 5.44
N VAL A 404 -4.10 -10.75 6.40
CA VAL A 404 -4.33 -10.95 7.84
C VAL A 404 -5.68 -10.37 8.29
N PHE A 405 -6.07 -9.20 7.79
CA PHE A 405 -7.41 -8.65 8.04
C PHE A 405 -8.46 -9.29 7.12
N LEU A 406 -8.18 -9.34 5.81
CA LEU A 406 -9.15 -9.71 4.78
C LEU A 406 -9.63 -11.16 4.83
N ARG A 407 -8.89 -12.08 5.49
CA ARG A 407 -9.36 -13.46 5.76
C ARG A 407 -10.51 -13.53 6.76
N ASN A 408 -10.66 -12.49 7.59
CA ASN A 408 -11.63 -12.40 8.69
C ASN A 408 -12.94 -11.72 8.30
N VAL A 409 -13.05 -11.30 7.04
CA VAL A 409 -14.23 -10.65 6.49
C VAL A 409 -14.58 -11.24 5.13
N TYR A 410 -15.87 -11.18 4.78
CA TYR A 410 -16.30 -11.21 3.38
C TYR A 410 -16.55 -9.75 2.99
N THR A 411 -15.78 -9.27 2.02
CA THR A 411 -15.77 -7.85 1.62
C THR A 411 -16.38 -7.67 0.25
N SER A 412 -17.09 -6.56 0.05
CA SER A 412 -17.67 -6.13 -1.22
C SER A 412 -17.25 -4.70 -1.50
N HIS A 413 -16.69 -4.46 -2.68
CA HIS A 413 -16.20 -3.16 -3.12
C HIS A 413 -17.11 -2.64 -4.22
N HIS A 414 -17.89 -1.62 -3.91
CA HIS A 414 -18.88 -1.06 -4.81
C HIS A 414 -18.32 0.22 -5.43
N GLY A 415 -18.29 0.27 -6.76
CA GLY A 415 -17.94 1.47 -7.49
C GLY A 415 -19.02 2.55 -7.39
N LYS A 416 -18.69 3.73 -7.89
CA LYS A 416 -19.68 4.81 -8.04
C LYS A 416 -20.76 4.38 -9.02
N ASN A 417 -22.02 4.64 -8.67
CA ASN A 417 -23.16 4.49 -9.58
C ASN A 417 -24.12 5.67 -9.45
N SER A 418 -25.25 5.61 -10.16
CA SER A 418 -26.29 6.65 -10.14
C SER A 418 -26.94 6.92 -8.77
N THR A 419 -26.74 6.06 -7.78
CA THR A 419 -27.42 6.12 -6.47
C THR A 419 -26.50 6.36 -5.29
N HIS A 420 -25.21 6.05 -5.41
CA HIS A 420 -24.24 6.24 -4.34
C HIS A 420 -22.81 6.42 -4.87
N ASP A 421 -22.00 7.12 -4.08
CA ASP A 421 -20.54 7.13 -4.20
C ASP A 421 -19.93 5.76 -3.80
N PRO A 422 -18.65 5.48 -4.09
CA PRO A 422 -18.03 4.21 -3.75
C PRO A 422 -18.15 3.87 -2.26
N VAL A 423 -18.50 2.61 -1.98
CA VAL A 423 -18.64 2.07 -0.62
C VAL A 423 -17.97 0.70 -0.51
N ILE A 424 -17.55 0.34 0.70
CA ILE A 424 -17.11 -1.02 1.03
C ILE A 424 -18.13 -1.62 2.00
N GLY A 425 -18.71 -2.75 1.62
CA GLY A 425 -19.51 -3.57 2.51
C GLY A 425 -18.64 -4.62 3.18
N LEU A 426 -18.70 -4.69 4.52
CA LEU A 426 -18.00 -5.69 5.31
C LEU A 426 -18.98 -6.55 6.13
N THR A 427 -18.81 -7.87 6.07
CA THR A 427 -19.40 -8.80 7.03
C THR A 427 -18.31 -9.64 7.68
N SER A 428 -18.43 -9.91 8.98
CA SER A 428 -17.45 -10.74 9.69
C SER A 428 -17.64 -12.21 9.32
N THR A 429 -16.52 -12.91 9.16
CA THR A 429 -16.50 -14.37 8.95
C THR A 429 -15.82 -15.09 10.11
N THR A 430 -15.47 -14.37 11.17
CA THR A 430 -14.75 -14.89 12.32
C THR A 430 -15.65 -14.87 13.55
N ASP A 431 -16.07 -16.05 13.98
CA ASP A 431 -16.71 -16.23 15.27
C ASP A 431 -15.63 -16.39 16.36
N VAL A 432 -15.70 -15.56 17.40
CA VAL A 432 -14.63 -15.50 18.42
C VAL A 432 -14.52 -16.80 19.21
N ALA A 433 -15.65 -17.42 19.56
CA ALA A 433 -15.65 -18.64 20.36
C ALA A 433 -15.05 -19.80 19.58
N THR A 434 -15.47 -19.96 18.32
CA THR A 434 -14.96 -20.96 17.40
C THR A 434 -13.47 -20.75 17.12
N ALA A 435 -13.06 -19.51 16.81
CA ALA A 435 -11.67 -19.16 16.53
C ALA A 435 -10.73 -19.47 17.71
N LEU A 436 -11.15 -19.16 18.93
CA LEU A 436 -10.37 -19.47 20.14
C LEU A 436 -10.28 -20.97 20.39
N TYR A 437 -11.38 -21.70 20.15
CA TYR A 437 -11.39 -23.15 20.29
C TYR A 437 -10.42 -23.79 19.29
N GLU A 438 -10.54 -23.45 18.01
CA GLU A 438 -9.69 -23.96 16.93
C GLU A 438 -8.22 -23.64 17.14
N PHE A 439 -7.90 -22.39 17.52
CA PHE A 439 -6.53 -21.99 17.83
C PHE A 439 -5.93 -22.84 18.96
N ARG A 440 -6.67 -23.08 20.05
CA ARG A 440 -6.19 -23.91 21.18
C ARG A 440 -6.03 -25.38 20.82
N GLN A 441 -6.86 -25.90 19.91
CA GLN A 441 -6.69 -27.27 19.40
C GLN A 441 -5.41 -27.40 18.57
N GLY A 442 -5.08 -26.40 17.76
CA GLY A 442 -3.88 -26.40 16.92
C GLY A 442 -2.59 -26.09 17.68
N ARG A 443 -2.63 -25.12 18.60
CA ARG A 443 -1.44 -24.56 19.28
C ARG A 443 -1.21 -25.07 20.70
N GLY A 444 -2.18 -25.78 21.27
CA GLY A 444 -2.13 -26.23 22.65
C GLY A 444 -2.60 -25.18 23.68
N PRO A 445 -2.46 -25.48 24.98
CA PRO A 445 -2.92 -24.59 26.04
C PRO A 445 -2.05 -23.33 26.14
N ASP A 446 -2.69 -22.18 26.37
CA ASP A 446 -1.98 -20.94 26.71
C ASP A 446 -1.36 -21.09 28.11
N MET A 447 -0.05 -21.32 28.15
CA MET A 447 0.73 -21.44 29.39
C MET A 447 1.24 -20.08 29.91
N THR A 448 0.96 -18.99 29.21
CA THR A 448 1.40 -17.65 29.61
C THR A 448 0.40 -16.99 30.57
N PRO A 449 0.86 -16.08 31.45
CA PRO A 449 -0.04 -15.34 32.33
C PRO A 449 -1.16 -14.62 31.56
N SER A 450 -2.30 -14.43 32.23
CA SER A 450 -3.40 -13.62 31.70
C SER A 450 -2.92 -12.20 31.42
N MET A 451 -3.35 -11.60 30.30
CA MET A 451 -3.06 -10.21 29.99
C MET A 451 -3.94 -9.31 30.86
N SER A 452 -3.34 -8.37 31.58
CA SER A 452 -4.08 -7.26 32.21
C SER A 452 -3.89 -6.02 31.36
N ILE A 453 -4.95 -5.56 30.70
CA ILE A 453 -4.89 -4.35 29.88
C ILE A 453 -4.82 -3.14 30.81
N GLN A 454 -3.61 -2.62 31.00
CA GLN A 454 -3.40 -1.31 31.59
C GLN A 454 -3.00 -0.35 30.47
N ILE A 455 -3.96 0.45 29.98
CA ILE A 455 -3.64 1.57 29.11
C ILE A 455 -2.86 2.57 29.97
N ARG A 456 -1.52 2.52 29.92
CA ARG A 456 -0.71 3.61 30.47
C ARG A 456 -1.07 4.84 29.64
N GLY A 457 -1.65 5.84 30.29
CA GLY A 457 -1.96 7.12 29.66
C GLY A 457 -0.77 7.59 28.85
N GLN A 458 -1.04 8.05 27.62
CA GLN A 458 0.00 8.44 26.69
C GLN A 458 1.07 9.27 27.40
N VAL A 459 2.34 8.94 27.13
CA VAL A 459 3.42 9.90 27.34
C VAL A 459 3.02 11.12 26.54
N GLN A 460 2.54 12.17 27.21
CA GLN A 460 2.42 13.49 26.63
C GLN A 460 3.82 13.82 26.11
N HIS A 461 4.01 13.70 24.80
CA HIS A 461 5.13 14.38 24.17
C HIS A 461 4.95 15.85 24.48
N SER A 462 5.89 16.40 25.25
CA SER A 462 5.98 17.82 25.52
C SER A 462 5.91 18.57 24.20
N ASP A 463 4.97 19.51 24.10
CA ASP A 463 4.73 20.38 22.94
C ASP A 463 6.02 20.73 22.16
N PRO A 464 6.04 20.58 20.81
CA PRO A 464 7.15 21.05 19.98
C PRO A 464 7.44 22.56 20.18
N PHE A 465 6.42 23.30 20.64
CA PHE A 465 6.50 24.73 20.94
C PHE A 465 7.52 25.07 22.04
N ARG A 466 7.77 24.18 23.02
CA ARG A 466 8.78 24.45 24.07
C ARG A 466 10.21 24.23 23.58
N ALA A 467 10.46 23.27 22.69
CA ALA A 467 11.78 23.08 22.10
C ALA A 467 12.18 24.29 21.23
N ALA A 468 11.24 24.80 20.42
CA ALA A 468 11.48 25.99 19.60
C ALA A 468 11.74 27.27 20.44
N ILE A 469 11.10 27.40 21.61
CA ILE A 469 11.36 28.53 22.54
C ILE A 469 12.73 28.38 23.21
N VAL A 470 13.15 27.17 23.59
CA VAL A 470 14.49 26.96 24.19
C VAL A 470 15.61 27.14 23.15
N TYR A 471 15.39 26.72 21.90
CA TYR A 471 16.36 26.94 20.81
C TYR A 471 16.42 28.41 20.34
N SER A 472 15.29 29.13 20.33
CA SER A 472 15.30 30.56 19.98
C SER A 472 15.93 31.42 21.08
N VAL A 473 15.68 31.14 22.36
CA VAL A 473 16.31 31.89 23.47
C VAL A 473 17.82 31.63 23.54
N SER A 474 18.27 30.39 23.31
CA SER A 474 19.71 30.07 23.28
C SER A 474 20.43 30.62 22.05
N SER A 475 19.78 30.65 20.89
CA SER A 475 20.34 31.26 19.66
C SER A 475 20.44 32.79 19.78
N THR A 476 19.43 33.45 20.37
CA THR A 476 19.42 34.91 20.52
C THR A 476 20.45 35.39 21.57
N CYS A 477 20.63 34.65 22.66
CA CYS A 477 21.71 34.92 23.63
C CYS A 477 23.10 34.66 23.05
N GLY A 478 23.27 33.63 22.22
CA GLY A 478 24.52 33.32 21.53
C GLY A 478 24.91 34.40 20.50
N PHE A 479 23.94 34.95 19.76
CA PHE A 479 24.19 36.00 18.77
C PHE A 479 24.54 37.35 19.42
N LEU A 480 23.87 37.72 20.52
CA LEU A 480 24.18 38.94 21.27
C LEU A 480 25.54 38.84 21.98
N GLY A 481 25.86 37.69 22.59
CA GLY A 481 27.17 37.45 23.21
C GLY A 481 28.33 37.46 22.21
N GLY A 482 28.12 36.89 21.02
CA GLY A 482 29.08 36.91 19.91
C GLY A 482 29.32 38.32 19.36
N MET A 483 28.27 39.12 19.19
CA MET A 483 28.41 40.51 18.73
C MET A 483 29.15 41.38 19.74
N VAL A 484 28.82 41.28 21.04
CA VAL A 484 29.53 42.04 22.09
C VAL A 484 31.00 41.64 22.17
N SER A 485 31.31 40.35 22.08
CA SER A 485 32.70 39.85 22.09
C SER A 485 33.48 40.32 20.86
N THR A 486 32.85 40.34 19.68
CA THR A 486 33.49 40.83 18.44
C THR A 486 33.73 42.33 18.47
N VAL A 487 32.80 43.11 19.04
CA VAL A 487 32.97 44.57 19.22
C VAL A 487 34.07 44.87 20.24
N LEU A 488 34.10 44.15 21.38
CA LEU A 488 35.17 44.31 22.38
C LEU A 488 36.54 43.91 21.83
N PHE A 489 36.61 42.83 21.04
CA PHE A 489 37.84 42.41 20.38
C PHE A 489 38.31 43.45 19.35
N ARG A 490 37.41 44.01 18.53
CA ARG A 490 37.75 45.11 17.60
C ARG A 490 38.20 46.38 18.31
N LEU A 491 37.57 46.74 19.44
CA LEU A 491 37.96 47.91 20.24
C LEU A 491 39.32 47.72 20.95
N GLN A 492 39.63 46.50 21.38
CA GLN A 492 40.97 46.17 21.91
C GLN A 492 42.02 46.16 20.80
N HIS A 493 41.69 45.65 19.61
CA HIS A 493 42.63 45.60 18.49
C HIS A 493 42.91 46.99 17.89
N GLN A 494 41.95 47.92 17.92
CA GLN A 494 42.17 49.33 17.57
C GLN A 494 43.03 50.08 18.59
N LYS A 495 43.03 49.66 19.86
CA LYS A 495 43.94 50.21 20.89
C LYS A 495 45.39 49.72 20.73
N THR A 496 45.62 48.49 20.26
CA THR A 496 46.97 47.96 20.01
C THR A 496 47.59 48.47 18.70
N THR A 497 46.78 48.75 17.67
CA THR A 497 47.29 49.31 16.40
C THR A 497 47.63 50.81 16.48
N ARG A 498 47.07 51.55 17.43
CA ARG A 498 47.48 52.94 17.76
C ARG A 498 48.77 53.07 18.57
N LYS A 499 49.41 51.95 18.97
CA LYS A 499 50.71 51.94 19.67
C LYS A 499 51.92 51.70 18.77
N TYR A 500 51.71 51.54 17.46
CA TYR A 500 52.77 51.38 16.46
C TYR A 500 52.57 52.29 15.23
N SER A 501 52.06 53.52 15.47
CA SER A 501 52.18 54.65 14.55
C SER A 501 52.81 55.83 15.29
#